data_AF-A0A7C5CU02-F1
#
_entry.id   AF-A0A7C5CU02-F1
#
_cell.length_a   1.000
_cell.length_b   1.000
_cell.length_c   1.000
_cell.angle_alpha   90.00
_cell.angle_beta   90.00
_cell.angle_gamma   90.00
#
_symmetry.space_group_name_H-M   'P 1'
#
loop_
_entity.id
_entity.type
_entity.pdbx_description
1 polymer ?
#
loop_
_entity_poly.entity_id
_entity_poly.type
_entity_poly.pdbx_seq_one_letter_code
_entity_poly.pdbx_strand_id
1 'polypeptide(L)'
;MNMDENAELSHEFVVFLVENEAFAINMAPVQEIIRVPDIIKVPMAPSSLLGLANLRGKVLPVVSMREVFGLPGKNIDEANRIIVLDIGQPVGFLVDAIWSVVSVEDQKIDYSTDVKTVVDSELLQGIIKNTGKFDMIIMLDIDKIIEKEFSSLRQQSLASASMSSNRQSTKDSEEEDEDTKQFLSFTVAGETYAVSVDHVQEVVQMPDSIAKVPDAESSIVGIINLRNSIIPVADMKKLFNVSSETQEKDKRVIILSIENTKVGVIVDSVKEVLRIQESLIEPVPSVVFSNKEQSSIVGVYRLTKNNKEEIVFVVSVHKLFKHSDIKEVVENMDIDKNVEENEELKMEEDEDQFVIFKLDNQEYGIHIQNIQEIVRVPEELSKVPKTQSFMEGVVNLRGKVLPVINLRKKFSLQDIALDDHSRIIVFVKNDIIVG
;
A
#
# COMPACT_ATOMS: atom_id res chain seq x y z
N MET A 1 39.51 40.78 45.46
CA MET A 1 39.45 40.53 44.02
C MET A 1 38.21 39.69 43.82
N ASN A 2 37.11 40.34 43.41
CA ASN A 2 35.88 39.66 43.01
C ASN A 2 36.02 39.32 41.52
N MET A 3 35.68 38.09 41.13
CA MET A 3 35.23 37.74 39.79
C MET A 3 34.51 36.39 39.87
N ASP A 4 33.19 36.51 40.01
CA ASP A 4 32.11 35.70 39.42
C ASP A 4 32.21 34.17 39.44
N GLU A 5 31.55 33.56 40.45
CA GLU A 5 31.21 32.13 40.49
C GLU A 5 29.68 31.87 40.48
N ASN A 6 28.85 32.84 40.12
CA ASN A 6 27.43 32.61 39.85
C ASN A 6 27.15 32.84 38.36
N ALA A 7 27.52 31.89 37.51
CA ALA A 7 26.90 31.76 36.21
C ALA A 7 25.45 31.28 36.46
N GLU A 8 24.48 32.20 36.39
CA GLU A 8 23.07 31.82 36.34
C GLU A 8 22.88 30.84 35.17
N LEU A 9 22.40 29.64 35.46
CA LEU A 9 22.10 28.62 34.45
C LEU A 9 20.93 29.11 33.60
N SER A 10 21.24 29.73 32.47
CA SER A 10 20.29 30.12 31.45
C SER A 10 20.21 29.04 30.36
N HIS A 11 19.00 28.66 29.99
CA HIS A 11 18.73 27.71 28.91
C HIS A 11 18.28 28.44 27.65
N GLU A 12 18.74 28.00 26.49
CA GLU A 12 18.31 28.56 25.20
C GLU A 12 17.19 27.72 24.59
N PHE A 13 16.17 28.40 24.09
CA PHE A 13 15.00 27.78 23.47
C PHE A 13 14.69 28.39 22.11
N VAL A 14 14.29 27.55 21.16
CA VAL A 14 13.64 28.00 19.92
C VAL A 14 12.15 28.16 20.21
N VAL A 15 11.63 29.38 20.03
CA VAL A 15 10.21 29.69 20.14
C VAL A 15 9.59 29.66 18.74
N PHE A 16 8.50 28.92 18.61
CA PHE A 16 7.76 28.77 17.36
C PHE A 16 6.26 28.78 17.60
N LEU A 17 5.50 28.91 16.52
CA LEU A 17 4.05 28.96 16.55
C LEU A 17 3.45 27.69 15.94
N VAL A 18 2.38 27.20 16.56
CA VAL A 18 1.45 26.25 15.98
C VAL A 18 0.04 26.77 16.26
N GLU A 19 -0.73 26.93 15.19
CA GLU A 19 -2.01 27.64 15.16
C GLU A 19 -1.88 29.10 15.64
N ASN A 20 -2.11 29.36 16.93
CA ASN A 20 -1.98 30.69 17.54
C ASN A 20 -1.22 30.63 18.88
N GLU A 21 -0.66 29.48 19.22
CA GLU A 21 0.05 29.28 20.48
C GLU A 21 1.56 29.27 20.29
N ALA A 22 2.27 29.78 21.30
CA ALA A 22 3.72 29.81 21.33
C ALA A 22 4.26 28.58 22.06
N PHE A 23 5.08 27.82 21.36
CA PHE A 23 5.78 26.66 21.87
C PHE A 23 7.27 26.92 21.91
N ALA A 24 7.96 26.24 22.82
CA ALA A 24 9.40 26.28 22.96
C ALA A 24 9.98 24.87 23.02
N ILE A 25 11.11 24.68 22.35
CA ILE A 25 11.93 23.47 22.47
C ILE A 25 13.36 23.88 22.78
N ASN A 26 14.09 23.01 23.47
CA ASN A 26 15.49 23.28 23.81
C ASN A 26 16.31 23.49 22.52
N MET A 27 17.21 24.47 22.52
CA MET A 27 18.08 24.77 21.38
C MET A 27 19.17 23.70 21.20
N ALA A 28 19.59 23.00 22.25
CA ALA A 28 20.69 22.03 22.20
C ALA A 28 20.55 20.95 21.11
N PRO A 29 19.39 20.27 20.92
CA PRO A 29 19.21 19.31 19.83
C PRO A 29 18.97 19.96 18.44
N VAL A 30 18.81 21.28 18.33
CA VAL A 30 18.47 21.93 17.07
C VAL A 30 19.71 22.07 16.20
N GLN A 31 19.74 21.39 15.04
CA GLN A 31 20.81 21.52 14.06
C GLN A 31 20.63 22.75 13.18
N GLU A 32 19.43 22.93 12.63
CA GLU A 32 19.11 24.05 11.75
C GLU A 32 17.59 24.26 11.62
N ILE A 33 17.21 25.45 11.15
CA ILE A 33 15.84 25.81 10.82
C ILE A 33 15.81 26.12 9.33
N ILE A 34 15.03 25.35 8.56
CA ILE A 34 14.99 25.44 7.10
C ILE A 34 13.60 25.86 6.61
N ARG A 35 13.56 26.38 5.38
CA ARG A 35 12.30 26.48 4.65
C ARG A 35 11.83 25.09 4.27
N VAL A 36 10.52 24.92 4.11
CA VAL A 36 9.93 23.64 3.71
C VAL A 36 10.40 23.30 2.29
N PRO A 37 11.20 22.23 2.08
CA PRO A 37 11.55 21.73 0.76
C PRO A 37 10.38 20.92 0.18
N ASP A 38 10.58 20.33 -0.99
CA ASP A 38 9.63 19.33 -1.51
C ASP A 38 9.58 18.13 -0.55
N ILE A 39 8.38 17.75 -0.15
CA ILE A 39 8.11 16.62 0.75
C ILE A 39 7.34 15.56 -0.02
N ILE A 40 7.90 14.35 -0.01
CA ILE A 40 7.36 13.17 -0.69
C ILE A 40 6.63 12.34 0.36
N LYS A 41 5.34 12.08 0.13
CA LYS A 41 4.52 11.36 1.11
C LYS A 41 4.95 9.91 1.19
N VAL A 42 5.00 9.37 2.40
CA VAL A 42 5.23 7.94 2.60
C VAL A 42 3.89 7.22 2.76
N PRO A 43 3.60 6.19 1.95
CA PRO A 43 2.45 5.32 2.16
C PRO A 43 2.35 4.75 3.55
N MET A 44 1.12 4.60 4.04
CA MET A 44 0.80 3.91 5.29
C MET A 44 1.50 4.50 6.53
N ALA A 45 2.18 5.65 6.39
CA ALA A 45 2.80 6.34 7.49
C ALA A 45 1.72 6.92 8.44
N PRO A 46 2.05 7.10 9.73
CA PRO A 46 1.14 7.79 10.64
C PRO A 46 0.83 9.19 10.14
N SER A 47 -0.36 9.72 10.45
CA SER A 47 -0.79 11.06 10.00
C SER A 47 0.12 12.18 10.49
N SER A 48 0.81 11.98 11.60
CA SER A 48 1.82 12.90 12.12
C SER A 48 3.07 12.99 11.23
N LEU A 49 3.40 11.95 10.45
CA LEU A 49 4.47 12.01 9.47
C LEU A 49 3.95 12.59 8.15
N LEU A 50 4.40 13.79 7.82
CA LEU A 50 4.04 14.44 6.55
C LEU A 50 4.72 13.78 5.35
N GLY A 51 5.96 13.28 5.53
CA GLY A 51 6.69 12.56 4.49
C GLY A 51 8.20 12.62 4.67
N LEU A 52 8.92 12.40 3.57
CA LEU A 52 10.38 12.50 3.48
C LEU A 52 10.76 13.69 2.61
N ALA A 53 11.73 14.45 3.10
CA ALA A 53 12.41 15.50 2.37
C ALA A 53 13.86 15.10 2.08
N ASN A 54 14.47 15.76 1.12
CA ASN A 54 15.91 15.68 0.91
C ASN A 54 16.60 16.93 1.47
N LEU A 55 17.47 16.75 2.46
CA LEU A 55 18.26 17.83 3.06
C LEU A 55 19.75 17.59 2.81
N ARG A 56 20.34 18.37 1.89
CA ARG A 56 21.76 18.29 1.51
C ARG A 56 22.20 16.86 1.16
N GLY A 57 21.34 16.14 0.47
CA GLY A 57 21.61 14.76 0.10
C GLY A 57 21.52 13.78 1.27
N LYS A 58 20.65 14.04 2.24
CA LYS A 58 20.25 13.09 3.28
C LYS A 58 18.72 13.06 3.34
N VAL A 59 18.17 11.86 3.50
CA VAL A 59 16.73 11.70 3.73
C VAL A 59 16.37 12.26 5.10
N LEU A 60 15.46 13.23 5.13
CA LEU A 60 14.96 13.89 6.32
C LEU A 60 13.48 13.57 6.49
N PRO A 61 13.10 12.77 7.49
CA PRO A 61 11.70 12.59 7.87
C PRO A 61 11.13 13.90 8.40
N VAL A 62 9.93 14.26 7.94
CA VAL A 62 9.24 15.50 8.34
C VAL A 62 7.94 15.17 9.05
N VAL A 63 7.83 15.62 10.29
CA VAL A 63 6.70 15.42 11.20
C VAL A 63 5.92 16.73 11.32
N SER A 64 4.59 16.68 11.21
CA SER A 64 3.71 17.84 11.36
C SER A 64 3.35 18.07 12.83
N MET A 65 3.76 19.21 13.40
CA MET A 65 3.41 19.53 14.79
C MET A 65 1.90 19.76 14.99
N ARG A 66 1.17 20.18 13.94
CA ARG A 66 -0.30 20.27 14.00
C ARG A 66 -0.93 18.90 14.21
N GLU A 67 -0.50 17.91 13.43
CA GLU A 67 -1.02 16.54 13.49
C GLU A 67 -0.63 15.85 14.81
N VAL A 68 0.59 16.09 15.33
CA VAL A 68 1.01 15.64 16.68
C VAL A 68 0.08 16.19 17.77
N PHE A 69 -0.44 17.40 17.60
CA PHE A 69 -1.39 18.01 18.53
C PHE A 69 -2.86 17.70 18.20
N GLY A 70 -3.14 16.84 17.22
CA GLY A 70 -4.50 16.53 16.78
C GLY A 70 -5.24 17.70 16.13
N LEU A 71 -4.52 18.74 15.71
CA LEU A 71 -5.06 19.89 15.00
C LEU A 71 -5.18 19.57 13.51
N PRO A 72 -6.19 20.13 12.81
CA PRO A 72 -6.31 19.93 11.38
C PRO A 72 -5.07 20.49 10.66
N GLY A 73 -4.59 19.70 9.69
CA GLY A 73 -3.54 20.12 8.77
C GLY A 73 -3.90 21.45 8.07
N LYS A 74 -2.87 22.26 7.82
CA LYS A 74 -2.96 23.53 7.09
C LYS A 74 -2.11 23.43 5.83
N ASN A 75 -2.53 24.09 4.75
CA ASN A 75 -1.68 24.26 3.57
C ASN A 75 -0.37 24.96 3.96
N ILE A 76 0.74 24.43 3.45
CA ILE A 76 2.07 25.00 3.66
C ILE A 76 2.18 26.31 2.87
N ASP A 77 2.62 27.37 3.56
CA ASP A 77 2.89 28.69 3.01
C ASP A 77 4.33 29.15 3.31
N GLU A 78 4.70 30.38 2.92
CA GLU A 78 6.05 30.90 3.10
C GLU A 78 6.45 31.15 4.56
N ALA A 79 5.51 31.15 5.51
CA ALA A 79 5.80 31.32 6.93
C ALA A 79 6.28 30.00 7.57
N ASN A 80 5.78 28.87 7.08
CA ASN A 80 6.12 27.55 7.59
C ASN A 80 7.63 27.28 7.55
N ARG A 81 8.13 26.64 8.61
CA ARG A 81 9.54 26.23 8.72
C ARG A 81 9.61 24.80 9.22
N ILE A 82 10.72 24.14 8.92
CA ILE A 82 11.07 22.86 9.53
C ILE A 82 12.20 23.12 10.52
N ILE A 83 12.00 22.71 11.77
CA ILE A 83 13.07 22.67 12.77
C ILE A 83 13.71 21.29 12.70
N VAL A 84 14.98 21.24 12.31
CA VAL A 84 15.75 19.99 12.19
C VAL A 84 16.40 19.70 13.53
N LEU A 85 16.00 18.61 14.17
CA LEU A 85 16.54 18.13 15.44
C LEU A 85 17.45 16.93 15.23
N ASP A 86 18.56 16.88 15.98
CA ASP A 86 19.39 15.69 16.14
C ASP A 86 18.97 14.91 17.38
N ILE A 87 18.39 13.75 17.17
CA ILE A 87 17.96 12.83 18.23
C ILE A 87 18.66 11.46 18.08
N GLY A 88 19.88 11.48 17.52
CA GLY A 88 20.62 10.30 17.05
C GLY A 88 20.46 10.07 15.55
N GLN A 89 19.41 10.64 14.95
CA GLN A 89 19.25 10.85 13.51
C GLN A 89 18.50 12.18 13.27
N PRO A 90 18.74 12.89 12.15
CA PRO A 90 18.02 14.12 11.85
C PRO A 90 16.52 13.87 11.64
N VAL A 91 15.67 14.61 12.35
CA VAL A 91 14.22 14.63 12.15
C VAL A 91 13.74 16.07 12.05
N GLY A 92 12.92 16.36 11.05
CA GLY A 92 12.34 17.68 10.82
C GLY A 92 10.95 17.80 11.46
N PHE A 93 10.71 18.86 12.21
CA PHE A 93 9.39 19.21 12.72
C PHE A 93 8.85 20.43 11.98
N LEU A 94 7.79 20.24 11.20
CA LEU A 94 7.06 21.30 10.51
C LEU A 94 6.24 22.09 11.53
N VAL A 95 6.49 23.40 11.57
CA VAL A 95 5.79 24.38 12.41
C VAL A 95 5.18 25.48 11.54
N ASP A 96 4.25 26.26 12.09
CA ASP A 96 3.59 27.33 11.33
C ASP A 96 4.50 28.53 11.12
N ALA A 97 5.28 28.90 12.12
CA ALA A 97 6.26 29.97 12.02
C ALA A 97 7.32 29.85 13.11
N ILE A 98 8.52 30.38 12.85
CA ILE A 98 9.53 30.60 13.89
C ILE A 98 9.38 32.01 14.42
N TRP A 99 9.37 32.14 15.74
CA TRP A 99 9.30 33.43 16.39
C TRP A 99 10.71 33.99 16.68
N SER A 100 11.47 33.33 17.55
CA SER A 100 12.83 33.75 17.92
C SER A 100 13.55 32.66 18.73
N VAL A 101 14.85 32.82 18.94
CA VAL A 101 15.58 32.10 19.99
C VAL A 101 15.58 32.98 21.24
N VAL A 102 15.33 32.38 22.41
CA VAL A 102 15.27 33.10 23.70
C VAL A 102 16.14 32.40 24.72
N SER A 103 16.82 33.17 25.57
CA SER A 103 17.55 32.68 26.74
C SER A 103 16.71 32.92 27.99
N VAL A 104 16.49 31.86 28.77
CA VAL A 104 15.61 31.85 29.93
C VAL A 104 16.35 31.29 31.13
N GLU A 105 16.41 32.06 32.21
CA GLU A 105 16.89 31.60 33.51
C GLU A 105 15.98 30.50 34.06
N ASP A 106 16.56 29.45 34.62
CA ASP A 106 15.85 28.29 35.18
C ASP A 106 14.70 28.67 36.14
N GLN A 107 14.90 29.71 36.95
CA GLN A 107 13.92 30.21 37.93
C GLN A 107 12.64 30.78 37.29
N LYS A 108 12.67 31.13 36.00
CA LYS A 108 11.52 31.65 35.25
C LYS A 108 10.70 30.55 34.59
N ILE A 109 11.13 29.30 34.71
CA ILE A 109 10.46 28.13 34.15
C ILE A 109 9.59 27.48 35.22
N ASP A 110 8.30 27.36 34.91
CA ASP A 110 7.34 26.63 35.72
C ASP A 110 7.24 25.19 35.21
N TYR A 111 7.85 24.26 35.94
CA TYR A 111 7.84 22.82 35.62
C TYR A 111 6.59 22.08 36.11
N SER A 112 5.61 22.78 36.71
CA SER A 112 4.39 22.14 37.19
C SER A 112 3.46 21.74 36.04
N THR A 113 2.95 20.50 36.07
CA THR A 113 2.02 19.95 35.07
C THR A 113 0.55 20.28 35.34
N ASP A 114 0.24 21.07 36.38
CA ASP A 114 -1.14 21.40 36.80
C ASP A 114 -1.79 22.52 35.97
N VAL A 115 -1.21 22.88 34.83
CA VAL A 115 -1.71 23.94 33.95
C VAL A 115 -2.53 23.33 32.81
N LYS A 116 -3.74 23.84 32.60
CA LYS A 116 -4.54 23.49 31.42
C LYS A 116 -3.93 24.11 30.17
N THR A 117 -3.26 23.29 29.37
CA THR A 117 -2.72 23.63 28.05
C THR A 117 -3.57 23.02 26.93
N VAL A 118 -3.36 23.44 25.69
CA VAL A 118 -4.00 22.83 24.51
C VAL A 118 -3.40 21.47 24.17
N VAL A 119 -2.16 21.22 24.58
CA VAL A 119 -1.48 19.92 24.42
C VAL A 119 -1.61 19.06 25.67
N ASP A 120 -1.56 17.74 25.48
CA ASP A 120 -1.55 16.75 26.57
C ASP A 120 -0.41 17.04 27.56
N SER A 121 -0.71 16.98 28.87
CA SER A 121 0.27 17.24 29.94
C SER A 121 1.51 16.34 29.88
N GLU A 122 1.40 15.17 29.24
CA GLU A 122 2.50 14.24 29.05
C GLU A 122 3.59 14.79 28.11
N LEU A 123 3.22 15.61 27.12
CA LEU A 123 4.16 16.20 26.15
C LEU A 123 4.86 17.45 26.67
N LEU A 124 4.51 17.90 27.87
CA LEU A 124 5.05 19.11 28.47
C LEU A 124 6.36 18.84 29.19
N GLN A 125 7.31 19.76 28.98
CA GLN A 125 8.48 19.92 29.82
C GLN A 125 8.26 20.99 30.89
N GLY A 126 7.55 22.07 30.57
CA GLY A 126 7.31 23.21 31.46
C GLY A 126 6.67 24.38 30.75
N ILE A 127 6.58 25.53 31.42
CA ILE A 127 5.92 26.73 30.91
C ILE A 127 6.73 27.97 31.28
N ILE A 128 6.84 28.91 30.34
CA ILE A 128 7.42 30.23 30.58
C ILE A 128 6.29 31.25 30.53
N LYS A 129 6.06 31.97 31.64
CA LYS A 129 4.99 32.97 31.78
C LYS A 129 5.52 34.39 31.60
N ASN A 130 4.65 35.30 31.17
CA ASN A 130 4.90 36.75 31.14
C ASN A 130 6.12 37.15 30.29
N THR A 131 6.23 36.65 29.05
CA THR A 131 7.31 37.03 28.13
C THR A 131 7.04 38.36 27.41
N GLY A 132 5.98 39.07 27.82
CA GLY A 132 5.54 40.36 27.27
C GLY A 132 4.78 40.20 25.96
N LYS A 133 5.34 39.48 24.99
CA LYS A 133 4.68 39.24 23.70
C LYS A 133 3.66 38.11 23.77
N PHE A 134 3.99 37.03 24.48
CA PHE A 134 3.08 35.93 24.71
C PHE A 134 2.81 35.85 26.21
N ASP A 135 1.53 35.69 26.57
CA ASP A 135 1.14 35.50 27.96
C ASP A 135 1.79 34.23 28.53
N MET A 136 1.94 33.22 27.66
CA MET A 136 2.48 31.91 27.97
C MET A 136 3.26 31.35 26.78
N ILE A 137 4.40 30.70 27.05
CA ILE A 137 5.11 29.85 26.11
C ILE A 137 5.15 28.44 26.68
N ILE A 138 4.66 27.47 25.92
CA ILE A 138 4.57 26.06 26.32
C ILE A 138 5.86 25.35 25.92
N MET A 139 6.62 24.84 26.90
CA MET A 139 7.83 24.08 26.61
C MET A 139 7.50 22.61 26.37
N LEU A 140 7.95 22.09 25.24
CA LEU A 140 7.67 20.73 24.80
C LEU A 140 8.84 19.81 25.14
N ASP A 141 8.50 18.63 25.63
CA ASP A 141 9.42 17.52 25.78
C ASP A 141 9.49 16.73 24.46
N ILE A 142 10.51 17.04 23.66
CA ILE A 142 10.73 16.42 22.36
C ILE A 142 10.92 14.91 22.50
N ASP A 143 11.63 14.44 23.53
CA ASP A 143 11.87 13.01 23.73
C ASP A 143 10.57 12.25 23.96
N LYS A 144 9.60 12.85 24.68
CA LYS A 144 8.28 12.26 24.89
C LYS A 144 7.39 12.35 23.66
N ILE A 145 7.43 13.44 22.90
CA ILE A 145 6.74 13.53 21.60
C ILE A 145 7.23 12.39 20.70
N ILE A 146 8.54 12.18 20.67
CA ILE A 146 9.15 11.13 19.88
C ILE A 146 8.78 9.74 20.39
N GLU A 147 8.77 9.54 21.70
CA GLU A 147 8.40 8.26 22.31
C GLU A 147 6.93 7.90 22.06
N LYS A 148 6.03 8.89 22.15
CA LYS A 148 4.59 8.72 21.88
C LYS A 148 4.34 8.39 20.40
N GLU A 149 4.92 9.17 19.50
CA GLU A 149 4.65 9.05 18.06
C GLU A 149 5.50 7.95 17.40
N PHE A 150 6.67 7.64 17.97
CA PHE A 150 7.71 6.83 17.33
C PHE A 150 8.40 5.85 18.30
N SER A 151 7.65 5.25 19.23
CA SER A 151 8.12 4.25 20.21
C SER A 151 9.04 3.14 19.66
N SER A 152 8.99 2.83 18.36
CA SER A 152 9.90 1.93 17.64
C SER A 152 11.35 2.43 17.50
N LEU A 153 11.62 3.73 17.68
CA LEU A 153 12.93 4.37 17.53
C LEU A 153 13.94 3.96 18.60
N ARG A 154 13.53 3.88 19.88
CA ARG A 154 14.44 3.76 21.02
C ARG A 154 14.99 2.34 21.21
N GLN A 155 14.24 1.31 20.80
CA GLN A 155 14.74 -0.08 20.83
C GLN A 155 15.86 -0.31 19.82
N GLN A 156 15.87 0.43 18.71
CA GLN A 156 16.88 0.26 17.66
C GLN A 156 18.19 1.01 17.92
N SER A 157 18.16 2.20 18.52
CA SER A 157 19.40 2.92 18.87
C SER A 157 20.24 2.14 19.90
N LEU A 158 19.60 1.39 20.80
CA LEU A 158 20.26 0.48 21.74
C LEU A 158 20.78 -0.81 21.05
N ALA A 159 20.06 -1.31 20.03
CA ALA A 159 20.46 -2.51 19.28
C ALA A 159 21.62 -2.25 18.29
N SER A 160 21.64 -1.10 17.61
CA SER A 160 22.70 -0.71 16.67
C SER A 160 23.99 -0.24 17.36
N ALA A 161 23.88 0.36 18.56
CA ALA A 161 25.04 0.63 19.41
C ALA A 161 25.74 -0.66 19.89
N SER A 162 24.99 -1.77 20.00
CA SER A 162 25.50 -3.08 20.42
C SER A 162 26.18 -3.88 19.31
N MET A 163 25.97 -3.53 18.03
CA MET A 163 26.57 -4.22 16.87
C MET A 163 27.78 -3.48 16.24
N SER A 164 28.08 -2.26 16.67
CA SER A 164 29.10 -1.41 16.02
C SER A 164 30.53 -1.60 16.52
N SER A 165 30.81 -2.61 17.36
CA SER A 165 32.13 -2.81 17.97
C SER A 165 32.98 -3.92 17.37
N ASN A 166 32.65 -4.51 16.20
CA ASN A 166 33.49 -5.60 15.68
C ASN A 166 33.59 -5.79 14.16
N ARG A 167 33.89 -4.75 13.38
CA ARG A 167 34.48 -4.93 12.04
C ARG A 167 35.60 -3.92 11.78
N GLN A 168 36.81 -4.32 12.16
CA GLN A 168 38.03 -3.73 11.63
C GLN A 168 38.91 -4.84 11.04
N SER A 169 39.46 -4.55 9.85
CA SER A 169 40.46 -5.29 9.05
C SER A 169 39.95 -6.54 8.33
N THR A 170 40.22 -6.78 7.05
CA THR A 170 41.39 -6.45 6.22
C THR A 170 41.01 -6.14 4.76
N LYS A 171 41.78 -5.24 4.13
CA LYS A 171 41.85 -5.04 2.67
C LYS A 171 42.40 -6.31 2.01
N ASP A 172 41.74 -6.77 0.95
CA ASP A 172 42.41 -7.18 -0.27
C ASP A 172 41.63 -6.62 -1.46
N SER A 173 42.37 -6.08 -2.41
CA SER A 173 41.87 -5.51 -3.65
C SER A 173 41.58 -6.63 -4.64
N GLU A 174 40.31 -7.00 -4.75
CA GLU A 174 39.76 -7.69 -5.91
C GLU A 174 38.69 -6.75 -6.48
N GLU A 175 38.64 -6.64 -7.80
CA GLU A 175 37.64 -5.84 -8.51
C GLU A 175 36.25 -6.33 -8.12
N GLU A 176 35.57 -5.59 -7.22
CA GLU A 176 34.20 -5.88 -6.82
C GLU A 176 33.32 -5.67 -8.06
N ASP A 177 32.86 -6.77 -8.66
CA ASP A 177 31.67 -6.75 -9.49
C ASP A 177 30.58 -6.05 -8.69
N GLU A 178 30.25 -4.80 -9.06
CA GLU A 178 29.18 -4.06 -8.43
C GLU A 178 27.90 -4.91 -8.50
N ASP A 179 27.45 -5.43 -7.34
CA ASP A 179 26.23 -6.24 -7.23
C ASP A 179 25.00 -5.33 -7.41
N THR A 180 24.86 -4.83 -8.63
CA THR A 180 23.77 -4.00 -9.11
C THR A 180 22.58 -4.89 -9.42
N LYS A 181 21.46 -4.63 -8.75
CA LYS A 181 20.17 -5.29 -9.03
C LYS A 181 19.31 -4.40 -9.93
N GLN A 182 18.38 -5.02 -10.64
CA GLN A 182 17.45 -4.31 -11.51
C GLN A 182 16.10 -4.15 -10.82
N PHE A 183 15.54 -2.96 -10.93
CA PHE A 183 14.25 -2.62 -10.34
C PHE A 183 13.33 -1.99 -11.38
N LEU A 184 12.08 -2.46 -11.46
CA LEU A 184 11.05 -1.82 -12.26
C LEU A 184 10.48 -0.64 -11.47
N SER A 185 10.64 0.58 -11.98
CA SER A 185 10.05 1.77 -11.38
C SER A 185 8.67 2.09 -11.94
N PHE A 186 7.77 2.57 -11.08
CA PHE A 186 6.39 2.91 -11.41
C PHE A 186 5.85 3.98 -10.46
N THR A 187 4.72 4.59 -10.78
CA THR A 187 4.10 5.64 -9.95
C THR A 187 2.80 5.18 -9.33
N VAL A 188 2.55 5.63 -8.09
CA VAL A 188 1.27 5.49 -7.39
C VAL A 188 1.00 6.81 -6.66
N ALA A 189 -0.14 7.43 -6.96
CA ALA A 189 -0.53 8.73 -6.42
C ALA A 189 0.50 9.85 -6.63
N GLY A 190 1.24 9.81 -7.75
CA GLY A 190 2.25 10.81 -8.11
C GLY A 190 3.64 10.52 -7.55
N GLU A 191 3.76 9.59 -6.59
CA GLU A 191 5.04 9.19 -5.99
C GLU A 191 5.64 7.99 -6.72
N THR A 192 6.98 7.88 -6.73
CA THR A 192 7.72 6.85 -7.47
C THR A 192 8.15 5.69 -6.55
N TYR A 193 7.82 4.48 -6.98
CA TYR A 193 8.13 3.21 -6.31
C TYR A 193 8.94 2.31 -7.24
N ALA A 194 9.59 1.32 -6.66
CA ALA A 194 10.38 0.34 -7.38
C ALA A 194 10.25 -1.04 -6.74
N VAL A 195 10.11 -2.07 -7.57
CA VAL A 195 10.13 -3.49 -7.16
C VAL A 195 11.26 -4.20 -7.89
N SER A 196 11.87 -5.23 -7.29
CA SER A 196 12.89 -6.03 -7.98
C SER A 196 12.30 -6.65 -9.25
N VAL A 197 13.04 -6.57 -10.36
CA VAL A 197 12.65 -7.20 -11.63
C VAL A 197 12.56 -8.72 -11.49
N ASP A 198 13.27 -9.33 -10.54
CA ASP A 198 13.20 -10.78 -10.28
C ASP A 198 11.79 -11.25 -9.90
N HIS A 199 10.97 -10.36 -9.36
CA HIS A 199 9.58 -10.64 -9.01
C HIS A 199 8.59 -10.20 -10.09
N VAL A 200 9.04 -9.55 -11.16
CA VAL A 200 8.17 -9.04 -12.22
C VAL A 200 8.09 -10.06 -13.36
N GLN A 201 6.91 -10.58 -13.61
CA GLN A 201 6.67 -11.49 -14.73
C GLN A 201 6.38 -10.74 -16.04
N GLU A 202 5.44 -9.79 -16.00
CA GLU A 202 5.12 -8.94 -17.14
C GLU A 202 4.37 -7.67 -16.71
N VAL A 203 4.33 -6.67 -17.59
CA VAL A 203 3.51 -5.46 -17.43
C VAL A 203 2.47 -5.45 -18.53
N VAL A 204 1.19 -5.42 -18.15
CA VAL A 204 0.06 -5.42 -19.09
C VAL A 204 -0.72 -4.11 -19.01
N GLN A 205 -1.50 -3.82 -20.05
CA GLN A 205 -2.45 -2.71 -20.01
C GLN A 205 -3.58 -3.03 -19.04
N MET A 206 -4.18 -1.98 -18.47
CA MET A 206 -5.39 -2.13 -17.67
C MET A 206 -6.48 -2.81 -18.52
N PRO A 207 -7.06 -3.93 -18.09
CA PRO A 207 -8.14 -4.58 -18.83
C PRO A 207 -9.42 -3.75 -18.74
N ASP A 208 -10.28 -3.85 -19.77
CA ASP A 208 -11.56 -3.13 -19.83
C ASP A 208 -12.53 -3.53 -18.70
N SER A 209 -12.34 -4.73 -18.13
CA SER A 209 -13.10 -5.20 -16.98
C SER A 209 -12.25 -6.07 -16.05
N ILE A 210 -12.56 -5.99 -14.76
CA ILE A 210 -12.01 -6.85 -13.70
C ILE A 210 -13.20 -7.53 -13.03
N ALA A 211 -13.19 -8.87 -12.98
CA ALA A 211 -14.25 -9.62 -12.34
C ALA A 211 -14.10 -9.52 -10.82
N LYS A 212 -15.12 -8.99 -10.13
CA LYS A 212 -15.07 -8.78 -8.69
C LYS A 212 -15.15 -10.09 -7.93
N VAL A 213 -14.37 -10.18 -6.86
CA VAL A 213 -14.42 -11.30 -5.91
C VAL A 213 -15.26 -10.86 -4.70
N PRO A 214 -16.37 -11.54 -4.38
CA PRO A 214 -17.14 -11.27 -3.16
C PRO A 214 -16.27 -11.48 -1.92
N ASP A 215 -16.51 -10.68 -0.88
CA ASP A 215 -15.85 -10.77 0.45
C ASP A 215 -14.31 -10.64 0.45
N ALA A 216 -13.70 -10.31 -0.68
CA ALA A 216 -12.28 -10.04 -0.77
C ALA A 216 -11.89 -8.77 0.01
N GLU A 217 -10.66 -8.72 0.51
CA GLU A 217 -10.10 -7.53 1.16
C GLU A 217 -10.23 -6.32 0.23
N SER A 218 -10.48 -5.13 0.80
CA SER A 218 -10.77 -3.91 0.03
C SER A 218 -9.67 -3.52 -0.97
N SER A 219 -8.43 -3.92 -0.68
CA SER A 219 -7.23 -3.79 -1.51
C SER A 219 -7.30 -4.59 -2.81
N ILE A 220 -7.96 -5.77 -2.77
CA ILE A 220 -8.19 -6.65 -3.92
C ILE A 220 -9.39 -6.12 -4.71
N VAL A 221 -9.16 -5.74 -5.97
CA VAL A 221 -10.21 -5.22 -6.86
C VAL A 221 -10.99 -6.37 -7.51
N GLY A 222 -10.33 -7.50 -7.72
CA GLY A 222 -10.94 -8.70 -8.28
C GLY A 222 -9.91 -9.61 -8.93
N ILE A 223 -10.31 -10.28 -10.00
CA ILE A 223 -9.47 -11.16 -10.81
C ILE A 223 -9.50 -10.79 -12.29
N ILE A 224 -8.43 -11.16 -12.97
CA ILE A 224 -8.31 -11.10 -14.43
C ILE A 224 -7.90 -12.46 -14.95
N ASN A 225 -8.27 -12.77 -16.20
CA ASN A 225 -7.70 -13.91 -16.91
C ASN A 225 -6.56 -13.41 -17.80
N LEU A 226 -5.34 -13.86 -17.50
CA LEU A 226 -4.15 -13.58 -18.29
C LEU A 226 -3.57 -14.89 -18.83
N ARG A 227 -3.71 -15.10 -20.14
CA ARG A 227 -3.19 -16.28 -20.85
C ARG A 227 -3.64 -17.60 -20.19
N ASN A 228 -4.92 -17.72 -19.91
CA ASN A 228 -5.55 -18.86 -19.23
C ASN A 228 -5.15 -19.03 -17.76
N SER A 229 -4.46 -18.06 -17.16
CA SER A 229 -4.18 -18.00 -15.72
C SER A 229 -5.12 -16.99 -15.08
N ILE A 230 -5.85 -17.40 -14.05
CA ILE A 230 -6.60 -16.46 -13.20
C ILE A 230 -5.58 -15.78 -12.29
N ILE A 231 -5.58 -14.45 -12.29
CA ILE A 231 -4.67 -13.63 -11.50
C ILE A 231 -5.48 -12.68 -10.62
N PRO A 232 -5.35 -12.76 -9.28
CA PRO A 232 -5.90 -11.75 -8.39
C PRO A 232 -5.22 -10.41 -8.63
N VAL A 233 -6.03 -9.35 -8.69
CA VAL A 233 -5.57 -8.00 -8.98
C VAL A 233 -5.90 -7.09 -7.81
N ALA A 234 -4.85 -6.48 -7.24
CA ALA A 234 -4.93 -5.48 -6.20
C ALA A 234 -4.69 -4.07 -6.74
N ASP A 235 -5.23 -3.06 -6.08
CA ASP A 235 -4.96 -1.66 -6.38
C ASP A 235 -3.92 -1.10 -5.40
N MET A 236 -2.76 -0.66 -5.92
CA MET A 236 -1.69 -0.11 -5.08
C MET A 236 -2.14 1.13 -4.30
N LYS A 237 -3.07 1.93 -4.83
CA LYS A 237 -3.60 3.08 -4.09
C LYS A 237 -4.36 2.63 -2.86
N LYS A 238 -5.16 1.58 -2.98
CA LYS A 238 -5.91 1.01 -1.86
C LYS A 238 -4.98 0.32 -0.86
N LEU A 239 -4.00 -0.45 -1.34
CA LEU A 239 -2.96 -1.06 -0.50
C LEU A 239 -2.22 -0.03 0.35
N PHE A 240 -1.91 1.13 -0.24
CA PHE A 240 -1.20 2.22 0.42
C PHE A 240 -2.10 3.21 1.16
N ASN A 241 -3.42 3.00 1.11
CA ASN A 241 -4.44 3.90 1.64
C ASN A 241 -4.26 5.35 1.15
N VAL A 242 -3.91 5.52 -0.13
CA VAL A 242 -3.77 6.81 -0.80
C VAL A 242 -4.89 7.00 -1.83
N SER A 243 -5.31 8.23 -2.05
CA SER A 243 -6.27 8.58 -3.08
C SER A 243 -5.68 9.61 -4.04
N SER A 244 -5.83 9.38 -5.34
CA SER A 244 -5.48 10.36 -6.37
C SER A 244 -6.25 10.10 -7.66
N GLU A 245 -6.52 11.17 -8.41
CA GLU A 245 -7.04 11.06 -9.77
C GLU A 245 -5.92 10.64 -10.73
N THR A 246 -6.19 9.67 -11.59
CA THR A 246 -5.27 9.25 -12.65
C THR A 246 -6.09 8.80 -13.86
N GLN A 247 -5.67 9.21 -15.06
CA GLN A 247 -6.35 8.84 -16.30
C GLN A 247 -6.27 7.32 -16.51
N GLU A 248 -7.40 6.67 -16.76
CA GLU A 248 -7.45 5.21 -16.89
C GLU A 248 -6.51 4.65 -17.95
N LYS A 249 -6.30 5.39 -19.05
CA LYS A 249 -5.40 4.99 -20.15
C LYS A 249 -3.92 4.86 -19.73
N ASP A 250 -3.51 5.54 -18.67
CA ASP A 250 -2.12 5.53 -18.22
C ASP A 250 -1.86 4.36 -17.25
N LYS A 251 -2.94 3.87 -16.60
CA LYS A 251 -2.86 2.75 -15.66
C LYS A 251 -2.31 1.50 -16.33
N ARG A 252 -1.55 0.74 -15.55
CA ARG A 252 -0.97 -0.55 -15.94
C ARG A 252 -1.20 -1.56 -14.83
N VAL A 253 -1.17 -2.83 -15.18
CA VAL A 253 -1.14 -3.93 -14.21
C VAL A 253 0.25 -4.57 -14.29
N ILE A 254 0.99 -4.54 -13.19
CA ILE A 254 2.27 -5.27 -13.07
C ILE A 254 1.95 -6.65 -12.52
N ILE A 255 2.32 -7.70 -13.24
CA ILE A 255 2.16 -9.08 -12.79
C ILE A 255 3.41 -9.47 -12.00
N LEU A 256 3.21 -9.69 -10.70
CA LEU A 256 4.25 -10.06 -9.75
C LEU A 256 4.16 -11.55 -9.41
N SER A 257 5.31 -12.19 -9.24
CA SER A 257 5.42 -13.56 -8.73
C SER A 257 5.87 -13.54 -7.27
N ILE A 258 5.07 -14.13 -6.40
CA ILE A 258 5.34 -14.28 -4.97
C ILE A 258 5.35 -15.77 -4.68
N GLU A 259 6.54 -16.35 -4.49
CA GLU A 259 6.72 -17.81 -4.44
C GLU A 259 6.11 -18.46 -5.69
N ASN A 260 5.06 -19.27 -5.53
CA ASN A 260 4.36 -19.96 -6.62
C ASN A 260 3.06 -19.25 -7.07
N THR A 261 2.74 -18.09 -6.50
CA THR A 261 1.49 -17.38 -6.77
C THR A 261 1.73 -16.12 -7.58
N LYS A 262 0.87 -15.88 -8.58
CA LYS A 262 0.88 -14.65 -9.37
C LYS A 262 -0.14 -13.66 -8.83
N VAL A 263 0.24 -12.39 -8.78
CA VAL A 263 -0.64 -11.30 -8.37
C VAL A 263 -0.44 -10.10 -9.28
N GLY A 264 -1.53 -9.53 -9.77
CA GLY A 264 -1.52 -8.26 -10.50
C GLY A 264 -1.61 -7.09 -9.53
N VAL A 265 -0.79 -6.06 -9.73
CA VAL A 265 -0.92 -4.78 -9.04
C VAL A 265 -1.20 -3.66 -10.02
N ILE A 266 -2.30 -2.94 -9.80
CA ILE A 266 -2.68 -1.76 -10.58
C ILE A 266 -1.83 -0.58 -10.10
N VAL A 267 -1.17 0.08 -11.04
CA VAL A 267 -0.32 1.26 -10.83
C VAL A 267 -0.72 2.38 -11.77
N ASP A 268 -0.35 3.63 -11.46
CA ASP A 268 -0.71 4.79 -12.28
C ASP A 268 0.05 4.85 -13.59
N SER A 269 1.34 4.52 -13.57
CA SER A 269 2.16 4.39 -14.76
C SER A 269 3.42 3.60 -14.45
N VAL A 270 3.92 2.83 -15.43
CA VAL A 270 5.26 2.23 -15.35
C VAL A 270 6.26 3.18 -15.99
N LYS A 271 7.44 3.32 -15.37
CA LYS A 271 8.52 4.20 -15.81
C LYS A 271 9.64 3.36 -16.45
N GLU A 272 10.84 3.42 -15.92
CA GLU A 272 12.03 2.76 -16.46
C GLU A 272 12.55 1.64 -15.54
N VAL A 273 13.39 0.76 -16.08
CA VAL A 273 14.13 -0.20 -15.27
C VAL A 273 15.39 0.48 -14.75
N LEU A 274 15.49 0.61 -13.43
CA LEU A 274 16.62 1.20 -12.73
C LEU A 274 17.64 0.10 -12.41
N ARG A 275 18.93 0.38 -12.62
CA ARG A 275 20.04 -0.47 -12.17
C ARG A 275 20.64 0.17 -10.94
N ILE A 276 20.45 -0.46 -9.78
CA ILE A 276 20.75 0.11 -8.47
C ILE A 276 21.72 -0.81 -7.73
N GLN A 277 22.82 -0.25 -7.23
CA GLN A 277 23.68 -0.95 -6.28
C GLN A 277 22.95 -1.07 -4.95
N GLU A 278 22.94 -2.26 -4.36
CA GLU A 278 22.22 -2.51 -3.10
C GLU A 278 22.71 -1.62 -1.94
N SER A 279 24.00 -1.25 -1.96
CA SER A 279 24.61 -0.32 -1.00
C SER A 279 24.06 1.12 -1.08
N LEU A 280 23.45 1.52 -2.20
CA LEU A 280 22.84 2.84 -2.39
C LEU A 280 21.37 2.89 -1.95
N ILE A 281 20.78 1.74 -1.58
CA ILE A 281 19.43 1.69 -1.03
C ILE A 281 19.54 2.00 0.47
N GLU A 282 19.14 3.22 0.83
CA GLU A 282 19.13 3.65 2.23
C GLU A 282 17.95 2.99 2.95
N PRO A 283 18.15 2.42 4.17
CA PRO A 283 17.03 1.88 4.93
C PRO A 283 16.06 3.01 5.29
N VAL A 284 14.76 2.73 5.25
CA VAL A 284 13.77 3.74 5.65
C VAL A 284 14.00 4.12 7.11
N PRO A 285 14.10 5.43 7.43
CA PRO A 285 14.23 5.90 8.80
C PRO A 285 13.14 5.28 9.67
N SER A 286 13.51 4.77 10.84
CA SER A 286 12.59 4.04 11.72
C SER A 286 11.37 4.85 12.18
N VAL A 287 11.47 6.18 12.13
CA VAL A 287 10.38 7.14 12.43
C VAL A 287 9.20 7.02 11.44
N VAL A 288 9.44 6.45 10.26
CA VAL A 288 8.46 6.41 9.18
C VAL A 288 7.38 5.34 9.40
N PHE A 289 7.72 4.25 10.09
CA PHE A 289 6.81 3.13 10.33
C PHE A 289 6.77 2.77 11.82
N SER A 290 5.58 2.82 12.40
CA SER A 290 5.35 2.39 13.79
C SER A 290 5.62 0.88 14.00
N ASN A 291 5.59 0.07 12.94
CA ASN A 291 5.97 -1.34 12.96
C ASN A 291 6.74 -1.76 11.69
N LYS A 292 8.07 -1.95 11.80
CA LYS A 292 8.95 -2.32 10.67
C LYS A 292 8.67 -3.70 10.08
N GLU A 293 8.11 -4.64 10.85
CA GLU A 293 7.89 -6.01 10.39
C GLU A 293 6.77 -6.12 9.34
N GLN A 294 5.87 -5.14 9.30
CA GLN A 294 4.71 -5.12 8.39
C GLN A 294 4.84 -4.09 7.27
N SER A 295 5.91 -3.29 7.22
CA SER A 295 6.08 -2.33 6.13
C SER A 295 6.57 -3.04 4.87
N SER A 296 5.83 -2.81 3.78
CA SER A 296 6.21 -3.25 2.43
C SER A 296 7.35 -2.42 1.86
N ILE A 297 7.62 -1.22 2.38
CA ILE A 297 8.72 -0.36 1.94
C ILE A 297 9.98 -0.74 2.72
N VAL A 298 10.98 -1.26 2.00
CA VAL A 298 12.23 -1.76 2.59
C VAL A 298 13.37 -0.75 2.55
N GLY A 299 13.28 0.25 1.66
CA GLY A 299 14.31 1.27 1.53
C GLY A 299 13.90 2.44 0.66
N VAL A 300 14.79 3.42 0.62
CA VAL A 300 14.71 4.61 -0.22
C VAL A 300 15.95 4.65 -1.09
N TYR A 301 15.74 4.73 -2.40
CA TYR A 301 16.79 5.01 -3.36
C TYR A 301 16.67 6.44 -3.84
N ARG A 302 17.80 7.13 -3.99
CA ARG A 302 17.82 8.49 -4.49
C ARG A 302 18.25 8.52 -5.94
N LEU A 303 17.31 8.88 -6.80
CA LEU A 303 17.54 9.01 -8.23
C LEU A 303 17.87 10.45 -8.57
N THR A 304 19.07 10.72 -9.08
CA THR A 304 19.40 12.04 -9.63
C THR A 304 19.18 12.03 -11.14
N LYS A 305 18.19 12.80 -11.62
CA LYS A 305 17.87 12.93 -13.05
C LYS A 305 17.69 14.39 -13.42
N ASN A 306 18.38 14.87 -14.46
CA ASN A 306 18.29 16.25 -14.95
C ASN A 306 18.51 17.32 -13.85
N ASN A 307 19.52 17.12 -12.98
CA ASN A 307 19.79 17.96 -11.80
C ASN A 307 18.63 18.08 -10.80
N LYS A 308 17.64 17.18 -10.86
CA LYS A 308 16.63 17.00 -9.83
C LYS A 308 16.89 15.70 -9.10
N GLU A 309 16.79 15.75 -7.78
CA GLU A 309 16.83 14.57 -6.93
C GLU A 309 15.39 14.11 -6.69
N GLU A 310 15.13 12.84 -6.97
CA GLU A 310 13.85 12.17 -6.78
C GLU A 310 14.03 11.02 -5.79
N ILE A 311 13.11 10.88 -4.84
CA ILE A 311 13.08 9.74 -3.92
C ILE A 311 12.27 8.62 -4.58
N VAL A 312 12.87 7.44 -4.64
CA VAL A 312 12.24 6.21 -5.11
C VAL A 312 12.09 5.25 -3.93
N PHE A 313 10.86 4.86 -3.62
CA PHE A 313 10.59 3.89 -2.57
C PHE A 313 10.79 2.46 -3.08
N VAL A 314 11.71 1.72 -2.45
CA VAL A 314 11.95 0.31 -2.78
C VAL A 314 10.97 -0.55 -1.99
N VAL A 315 10.14 -1.30 -2.71
CA VAL A 315 9.06 -2.12 -2.17
C VAL A 315 9.45 -3.59 -2.21
N SER A 316 9.29 -4.28 -1.08
CA SER A 316 9.35 -5.73 -1.01
C SER A 316 7.99 -6.32 -1.38
N VAL A 317 8.00 -7.10 -2.46
CA VAL A 317 6.81 -7.79 -2.95
C VAL A 317 6.27 -8.79 -1.92
N HIS A 318 7.15 -9.53 -1.24
CA HIS A 318 6.76 -10.52 -0.21
C HIS A 318 6.07 -9.89 1.01
N LYS A 319 6.29 -8.61 1.26
CA LYS A 319 5.67 -7.87 2.37
C LYS A 319 4.48 -7.01 1.93
N LEU A 320 4.21 -6.95 0.62
CA LEU A 320 3.14 -6.12 0.07
C LEU A 320 1.75 -6.69 0.36
N PHE A 321 1.67 -8.01 0.49
CA PHE A 321 0.44 -8.74 0.77
C PHE A 321 0.65 -9.68 1.94
N LYS A 322 -0.38 -9.87 2.78
CA LYS A 322 -0.34 -11.01 3.69
C LYS A 322 -0.62 -12.25 2.87
N HIS A 323 0.11 -13.31 3.18
CA HIS A 323 0.00 -14.57 2.47
C HIS A 323 -1.42 -15.17 2.54
N SER A 324 -2.22 -14.85 3.58
CA SER A 324 -3.64 -15.19 3.68
C SER A 324 -4.51 -14.51 2.62
N ASP A 325 -4.29 -13.22 2.36
CA ASP A 325 -5.23 -12.40 1.58
C ASP A 325 -5.25 -12.81 0.11
N ILE A 326 -4.11 -13.27 -0.41
CA ILE A 326 -4.00 -13.81 -1.77
C ILE A 326 -4.43 -15.28 -1.80
N LYS A 327 -3.98 -16.09 -0.82
CA LYS A 327 -4.31 -17.51 -0.81
C LYS A 327 -5.78 -17.75 -0.63
N GLU A 328 -6.49 -17.03 0.23
CA GLU A 328 -7.94 -17.17 0.34
C GLU A 328 -8.63 -16.86 -0.98
N VAL A 329 -8.17 -15.85 -1.74
CA VAL A 329 -8.77 -15.54 -3.05
C VAL A 329 -8.51 -16.67 -4.05
N VAL A 330 -7.31 -17.26 -4.06
CA VAL A 330 -6.95 -18.37 -4.95
C VAL A 330 -7.61 -19.69 -4.52
N GLU A 331 -7.56 -20.01 -3.23
CA GLU A 331 -8.15 -21.20 -2.60
C GLU A 331 -9.69 -21.16 -2.66
N ASN A 332 -10.31 -19.98 -2.47
CA ASN A 332 -11.76 -19.83 -2.65
C ASN A 332 -12.19 -20.02 -4.11
N MET A 333 -11.27 -19.88 -5.07
CA MET A 333 -11.48 -20.24 -6.47
C MET A 333 -11.22 -21.73 -6.74
N ASP A 334 -10.42 -22.40 -5.90
CA ASP A 334 -10.14 -23.84 -5.93
C ASP A 334 -11.16 -24.69 -5.11
N ILE A 335 -12.25 -24.12 -4.60
CA ILE A 335 -13.19 -24.78 -3.65
C ILE A 335 -13.87 -26.07 -4.16
N ASP A 336 -13.80 -26.43 -5.44
CA ASP A 336 -14.29 -27.75 -5.89
C ASP A 336 -13.30 -28.91 -5.65
N LYS A 337 -12.11 -28.68 -5.10
CA LYS A 337 -11.16 -29.75 -4.71
C LYS A 337 -11.23 -30.09 -3.22
N ASN A 338 -12.32 -30.73 -2.81
CA ASN A 338 -12.39 -31.44 -1.53
C ASN A 338 -13.23 -32.71 -1.63
N VAL A 339 -12.65 -33.80 -2.16
CA VAL A 339 -12.81 -35.15 -1.61
C VAL A 339 -11.50 -35.94 -1.80
N GLU A 340 -10.92 -36.25 -0.64
CA GLU A 340 -10.04 -37.38 -0.30
C GLU A 340 -8.52 -37.31 -0.59
N GLU A 341 -7.81 -37.11 0.53
CA GLU A 341 -6.46 -37.59 0.80
C GLU A 341 -6.28 -39.06 0.36
N ASN A 342 -5.31 -39.33 -0.52
CA ASN A 342 -4.25 -40.31 -0.26
C ASN A 342 -3.18 -40.31 -1.36
N GLU A 343 -1.93 -40.26 -0.88
CA GLU A 343 -0.67 -40.81 -1.39
C GLU A 343 -0.21 -40.51 -2.84
N GLU A 344 0.95 -39.85 -2.89
CA GLU A 344 2.00 -39.91 -3.92
C GLU A 344 1.64 -40.52 -5.29
N LEU A 345 1.59 -39.69 -6.35
CA LEU A 345 2.43 -39.78 -7.56
C LEU A 345 1.88 -38.91 -8.72
N LYS A 346 2.80 -38.11 -9.29
CA LYS A 346 2.86 -37.63 -10.70
C LYS A 346 1.77 -36.66 -11.20
N MET A 347 2.25 -35.45 -11.50
CA MET A 347 1.61 -34.45 -12.34
C MET A 347 1.29 -35.02 -13.74
N GLU A 348 0.00 -35.09 -14.07
CA GLU A 348 -0.51 -34.83 -15.41
C GLU A 348 -1.55 -33.71 -15.28
N GLU A 349 -1.37 -32.63 -16.05
CA GLU A 349 -2.25 -31.47 -16.08
C GLU A 349 -3.60 -31.86 -16.72
N ASP A 350 -4.60 -32.20 -15.91
CA ASP A 350 -5.98 -32.20 -16.37
C ASP A 350 -6.51 -30.75 -16.32
N GLU A 351 -6.51 -30.08 -17.46
CA GLU A 351 -7.19 -28.79 -17.64
C GLU A 351 -8.71 -29.02 -17.57
N ASP A 352 -9.37 -28.47 -16.54
CA ASP A 352 -10.83 -28.48 -16.44
C ASP A 352 -11.43 -27.60 -17.56
N GLN A 353 -12.00 -28.25 -18.56
CA GLN A 353 -12.58 -27.60 -19.73
C GLN A 353 -14.07 -27.27 -19.49
N PHE A 354 -14.49 -26.05 -19.82
CA PHE A 354 -15.87 -25.59 -19.68
C PHE A 354 -16.44 -25.08 -21.02
N VAL A 355 -17.73 -25.28 -21.21
CA VAL A 355 -18.51 -24.59 -22.25
C VAL A 355 -19.14 -23.35 -21.62
N ILE A 356 -18.74 -22.19 -22.13
CA ILE A 356 -19.30 -20.90 -21.71
C ILE A 356 -20.45 -20.52 -22.64
N PHE A 357 -21.58 -20.16 -22.07
CA PHE A 357 -22.73 -19.63 -22.79
C PHE A 357 -23.31 -18.42 -22.07
N LYS A 358 -23.98 -17.53 -22.81
CA LYS A 358 -24.53 -16.28 -22.30
C LYS A 358 -26.05 -16.40 -22.13
N LEU A 359 -26.55 -16.03 -20.96
CA LEU A 359 -27.98 -15.78 -20.72
C LEU A 359 -28.14 -14.35 -20.22
N ASP A 360 -28.94 -13.57 -20.94
CA ASP A 360 -29.08 -12.14 -20.71
C ASP A 360 -27.72 -11.41 -20.74
N ASN A 361 -27.36 -10.67 -19.69
CA ASN A 361 -26.07 -9.99 -19.57
C ASN A 361 -25.03 -10.79 -18.75
N GLN A 362 -25.26 -12.07 -18.48
CA GLN A 362 -24.40 -12.91 -17.65
C GLN A 362 -23.87 -14.13 -18.43
N GLU A 363 -22.62 -14.51 -18.14
CA GLU A 363 -21.98 -15.71 -18.66
C GLU A 363 -22.11 -16.85 -17.65
N TYR A 364 -22.41 -18.03 -18.16
CA TYR A 364 -22.58 -19.26 -17.40
C TYR A 364 -21.62 -20.30 -17.97
N GLY A 365 -20.95 -21.04 -17.10
CA GLY A 365 -20.03 -22.11 -17.46
C GLY A 365 -20.57 -23.46 -17.04
N ILE A 366 -20.40 -24.46 -17.90
CA ILE A 366 -20.72 -25.85 -17.59
C ILE A 366 -19.53 -26.71 -17.97
N HIS A 367 -19.13 -27.59 -17.05
CA HIS A 367 -18.01 -28.50 -17.28
C HIS A 367 -18.24 -29.35 -18.54
N ILE A 368 -17.25 -29.42 -19.43
CA ILE A 368 -17.37 -30.13 -20.71
C ILE A 368 -17.71 -31.60 -20.49
N GLN A 369 -17.23 -32.20 -19.40
CA GLN A 369 -17.48 -33.60 -19.08
C GLN A 369 -18.97 -33.88 -18.80
N ASN A 370 -19.74 -32.87 -18.41
CA ASN A 370 -21.18 -32.99 -18.19
C ASN A 370 -22.01 -32.79 -19.47
N ILE A 371 -21.35 -32.45 -20.58
CA ILE A 371 -21.98 -32.15 -21.87
C ILE A 371 -21.72 -33.30 -22.81
N GLN A 372 -22.79 -33.93 -23.28
CA GLN A 372 -22.70 -34.99 -24.28
C GLN A 372 -22.46 -34.42 -25.68
N GLU A 373 -23.22 -33.38 -26.05
CA GLU A 373 -23.06 -32.66 -27.31
C GLU A 373 -23.77 -31.30 -27.27
N ILE A 374 -23.34 -30.37 -28.13
CA ILE A 374 -24.03 -29.08 -28.34
C ILE A 374 -24.59 -29.10 -29.76
N VAL A 375 -25.90 -28.94 -29.89
CA VAL A 375 -26.58 -28.94 -31.18
C VAL A 375 -27.27 -27.62 -31.46
N ARG A 376 -27.47 -27.29 -32.72
CA ARG A 376 -28.29 -26.13 -33.11
C ARG A 376 -29.74 -26.42 -32.77
N VAL A 377 -30.48 -25.38 -32.37
CA VAL A 377 -31.92 -25.51 -32.17
C VAL A 377 -32.57 -25.76 -33.54
N PRO A 378 -33.41 -26.81 -33.70
CA PRO A 378 -34.17 -27.02 -34.94
C PRO A 378 -35.17 -25.90 -35.19
N GLU A 379 -35.60 -25.72 -36.44
CA GLU A 379 -36.61 -24.70 -36.79
C GLU A 379 -37.94 -24.91 -36.04
N GLU A 380 -38.29 -26.15 -35.73
CA GLU A 380 -39.50 -26.49 -34.96
C GLU A 380 -39.20 -27.49 -33.82
N LEU A 381 -39.70 -27.17 -32.62
CA LEU A 381 -39.72 -28.07 -31.47
C LEU A 381 -41.14 -28.63 -31.29
N SER A 382 -41.25 -29.94 -31.02
CA SER A 382 -42.54 -30.59 -30.79
C SER A 382 -43.07 -30.25 -29.40
N LYS A 383 -44.19 -29.53 -29.31
CA LYS A 383 -44.78 -29.12 -28.03
C LYS A 383 -45.42 -30.30 -27.31
N VAL A 384 -45.18 -30.39 -26.00
CA VAL A 384 -45.79 -31.39 -25.13
C VAL A 384 -46.92 -30.73 -24.33
N PRO A 385 -48.17 -31.22 -24.39
CA PRO A 385 -49.28 -30.64 -23.63
C PRO A 385 -49.08 -30.75 -22.11
N LYS A 386 -49.59 -29.77 -21.35
CA LYS A 386 -49.62 -29.74 -19.88
C LYS A 386 -48.23 -29.77 -19.19
N THR A 387 -47.20 -29.24 -19.84
CA THR A 387 -45.87 -29.09 -19.23
C THR A 387 -45.72 -27.76 -18.48
N GLN A 388 -44.67 -27.68 -17.66
CA GLN A 388 -44.28 -26.43 -16.99
C GLN A 388 -43.83 -25.38 -18.03
N SER A 389 -43.96 -24.10 -17.69
CA SER A 389 -43.72 -22.97 -18.61
C SER A 389 -42.30 -22.90 -19.16
N PHE A 390 -41.32 -23.48 -18.48
CA PHE A 390 -39.93 -23.53 -18.95
C PHE A 390 -39.63 -24.70 -19.89
N MET A 391 -40.59 -25.59 -20.14
CA MET A 391 -40.43 -26.66 -21.12
C MET A 391 -40.73 -26.11 -22.51
N GLU A 392 -39.70 -25.98 -23.36
CA GLU A 392 -39.87 -25.46 -24.72
C GLU A 392 -40.51 -26.51 -25.65
N GLY A 393 -40.15 -27.78 -25.45
CA GLY A 393 -40.70 -28.90 -26.20
C GLY A 393 -39.82 -30.15 -26.10
N VAL A 394 -39.97 -31.05 -27.07
CA VAL A 394 -39.09 -32.21 -27.27
C VAL A 394 -38.52 -32.20 -28.68
N VAL A 395 -37.30 -32.72 -28.83
CA VAL A 395 -36.63 -32.96 -30.10
C VAL A 395 -36.20 -34.43 -30.20
N ASN A 396 -36.20 -35.00 -31.41
CA ASN A 396 -35.60 -36.31 -31.63
C ASN A 396 -34.10 -36.13 -31.93
N LEU A 397 -33.26 -36.58 -31.01
CA LEU A 397 -31.81 -36.60 -31.18
C LEU A 397 -31.34 -38.05 -31.33
N ARG A 398 -30.99 -38.42 -32.57
CA ARG A 398 -30.46 -39.75 -32.94
C ARG A 398 -31.36 -40.93 -32.47
N GLY A 399 -32.68 -40.77 -32.58
CA GLY A 399 -33.65 -41.79 -32.21
C GLY A 399 -34.07 -41.75 -30.73
N LYS A 400 -33.52 -40.84 -29.92
CA LYS A 400 -33.94 -40.60 -28.54
C LYS A 400 -34.75 -39.30 -28.43
N VAL A 401 -35.83 -39.34 -27.65
CA VAL A 401 -36.63 -38.14 -27.35
C VAL A 401 -35.92 -37.33 -26.28
N LEU A 402 -35.47 -36.13 -26.65
CA LEU A 402 -34.78 -35.19 -25.79
C LEU A 402 -35.75 -34.08 -25.36
N PRO A 403 -36.11 -33.99 -24.07
CA PRO A 403 -36.81 -32.82 -23.53
C PRO A 403 -35.91 -31.59 -23.56
N VAL A 404 -36.43 -30.46 -24.04
CA VAL A 404 -35.70 -29.19 -24.16
C VAL A 404 -36.26 -28.17 -23.17
N ILE A 405 -35.40 -27.66 -22.30
CA ILE A 405 -35.71 -26.67 -21.27
C ILE A 405 -35.19 -25.30 -21.71
N ASN A 406 -36.08 -24.30 -21.75
CA ASN A 406 -35.68 -22.92 -21.97
C ASN A 406 -35.20 -22.30 -20.65
N LEU A 407 -33.89 -22.05 -20.55
CA LEU A 407 -33.26 -21.52 -19.35
C LEU A 407 -33.72 -20.09 -19.01
N ARG A 408 -34.04 -19.24 -20.00
CA ARG A 408 -34.62 -17.91 -19.74
C ARG A 408 -35.96 -18.05 -19.03
N LYS A 409 -36.85 -18.92 -19.54
CA LYS A 409 -38.15 -19.19 -18.91
C LYS A 409 -37.98 -19.85 -17.54
N LYS A 410 -37.01 -20.75 -17.36
CA LYS A 410 -36.74 -21.43 -16.07
C LYS A 410 -36.25 -20.46 -15.00
N PHE A 411 -35.41 -19.50 -15.36
CA PHE A 411 -34.88 -18.48 -14.45
C PHE A 411 -35.74 -17.21 -14.39
N SER A 412 -36.96 -17.25 -14.96
CA SER A 412 -37.88 -16.11 -14.99
C SER A 412 -37.29 -14.84 -15.62
N LEU A 413 -36.40 -15.00 -16.60
CA LEU A 413 -35.81 -13.93 -17.39
C LEU A 413 -36.74 -13.53 -18.55
N GLN A 414 -36.49 -12.36 -19.13
CA GLN A 414 -37.21 -11.90 -20.32
C GLN A 414 -37.07 -12.91 -21.47
N ASP A 415 -38.20 -13.31 -22.04
CA ASP A 415 -38.27 -14.23 -23.17
C ASP A 415 -37.81 -13.52 -24.45
N ILE A 416 -37.00 -14.21 -25.24
CA ILE A 416 -36.44 -13.70 -26.49
C ILE A 416 -36.63 -14.78 -27.56
N ALA A 417 -36.90 -14.36 -28.81
CA ALA A 417 -36.96 -15.27 -29.93
C ALA A 417 -35.61 -15.99 -30.12
N LEU A 418 -35.69 -17.29 -30.40
CA LEU A 418 -34.51 -18.08 -30.73
C LEU A 418 -33.93 -17.60 -32.07
N ASP A 419 -32.59 -17.56 -32.17
CA ASP A 419 -31.87 -17.16 -33.37
C ASP A 419 -30.84 -18.23 -33.78
N ASP A 420 -30.06 -17.94 -34.83
CA ASP A 420 -29.02 -18.83 -35.34
C ASP A 420 -27.85 -19.06 -34.37
N HIS A 421 -27.76 -18.29 -33.28
CA HIS A 421 -26.78 -18.45 -32.22
C HIS A 421 -27.32 -19.29 -31.05
N SER A 422 -28.63 -19.51 -30.96
CA SER A 422 -29.23 -20.41 -29.99
C SER A 422 -28.73 -21.85 -30.16
N ARG A 423 -28.37 -22.49 -29.04
CA ARG A 423 -27.89 -23.88 -28.98
C ARG A 423 -28.68 -24.66 -27.92
N ILE A 424 -28.81 -25.95 -28.14
CA ILE A 424 -29.26 -26.93 -27.14
C ILE A 424 -27.99 -27.59 -26.59
N ILE A 425 -27.78 -27.53 -25.28
CA ILE A 425 -26.66 -28.18 -24.60
C ILE A 425 -27.20 -29.47 -24.00
N VAL A 426 -26.75 -30.63 -24.50
CA VAL A 426 -27.30 -31.93 -24.12
C VAL A 426 -26.55 -32.48 -22.92
N PHE A 427 -27.28 -32.75 -21.84
CA PHE A 427 -26.79 -33.32 -20.58
C PHE A 427 -27.18 -34.78 -20.44
N VAL A 428 -26.31 -35.57 -19.79
CA VAL A 428 -26.65 -36.89 -19.27
C VAL A 428 -26.31 -36.93 -17.79
N LYS A 429 -27.30 -37.14 -16.93
CA LYS A 429 -27.09 -37.33 -15.49
C LYS A 429 -28.02 -38.42 -14.97
N ASN A 430 -27.46 -39.46 -14.35
CA ASN A 430 -28.20 -40.60 -13.79
C ASN A 430 -29.19 -41.22 -14.80
N ASP A 431 -28.72 -41.52 -16.02
CA ASP A 431 -29.51 -42.04 -17.16
C ASP A 431 -30.62 -41.12 -17.69
N ILE A 432 -30.75 -39.89 -17.18
CA ILE A 432 -31.67 -38.88 -17.70
C ILE A 432 -30.92 -38.00 -18.71
N ILE A 433 -31.47 -37.91 -19.93
CA ILE A 433 -30.97 -37.03 -20.99
C ILE A 433 -31.90 -35.82 -21.10
N VAL A 434 -31.34 -34.62 -21.04
CA VAL A 434 -32.09 -33.35 -21.13
C VAL A 434 -31.29 -32.31 -21.90
N GLY A 435 -31.96 -31.44 -22.64
CA GLY A 435 -31.37 -30.38 -23.47
C GLY A 435 -31.83 -28.98 -23.09
#